data_AF-A0A6N9SVL3-F1
#
_entry.id   AF-A0A6N9SVL3-F1
#
_cell.length_a   1.000
_cell.length_b   1.000
_cell.length_c   1.000
_cell.angle_alpha   90.00
_cell.angle_beta   90.00
_cell.angle_gamma   90.00
#
_symmetry.space_group_name_H-M   'P 1'
#
loop_
_entity.id
_entity.type
_entity.pdbx_description
1 polymer ?
#
loop_
_entity_poly.entity_id
_entity_poly.type
_entity_poly.pdbx_seq_one_letter_code
_entity_poly.pdbx_strand_id
1 'polypeptide(L)' 'MATNLVVRNIDEDIALALKQLAASHGRSAEAEHREILRTVLQRPKRRSVAEVLSSMPDVGEDTDFNFRNG' A
#
# COMPACT_ATOMS: atom_id res chain seq x y z
N MET A 1 -8.27 16.59 -15.55
CA MET A 1 -8.97 17.57 -14.69
C MET A 1 -8.37 17.48 -13.31
N ALA A 2 -7.90 18.59 -12.73
CA ALA A 2 -7.34 18.57 -11.37
C ALA A 2 -8.49 18.52 -10.36
N THR A 3 -8.54 17.47 -9.55
CA THR A 3 -9.49 17.33 -8.44
C THR A 3 -8.82 17.80 -7.16
N ASN A 4 -9.35 18.86 -6.54
CA ASN A 4 -8.86 19.36 -5.26
C ASN A 4 -9.65 18.70 -4.12
N LEU A 5 -8.93 18.05 -3.18
CA LEU A 5 -9.50 17.47 -1.98
C LEU A 5 -9.16 18.38 -0.80
N VAL A 6 -10.17 18.93 -0.12
CA VAL A 6 -9.99 19.73 1.10
C VAL A 6 -10.57 18.95 2.26
N VAL A 7 -9.71 18.51 3.18
CA VAL A 7 -10.13 17.82 4.40
C VAL A 7 -10.28 18.88 5.51
N ARG A 8 -11.46 18.92 6.14
CA ARG A 8 -11.77 19.84 7.24
C ARG A 8 -12.00 19.03 8.51
N ASN A 9 -11.85 19.66 9.67
CA ASN A 9 -12.07 19.05 10.99
C ASN A 9 -11.14 17.86 11.27
N ILE A 10 -9.83 18.09 11.18
CA ILE A 10 -8.79 17.11 11.54
C ILE A 10 -8.27 17.48 12.93
N ASP A 11 -8.03 16.47 13.77
CA ASP A 11 -7.36 16.66 15.05
C ASP A 11 -5.99 17.33 14.86
N GLU A 12 -5.69 18.29 15.72
CA GLU A 12 -4.44 19.06 15.64
C GLU A 12 -3.20 18.16 15.74
N ASP A 13 -3.27 17.08 16.52
CA ASP A 13 -2.20 16.10 16.67
C ASP A 13 -1.88 15.40 15.32
N ILE A 14 -2.91 15.03 14.57
CA ILE A 14 -2.78 14.41 13.24
C ILE A 14 -2.19 15.42 12.25
N ALA A 15 -2.64 16.67 12.27
CA ALA A 15 -2.11 17.73 11.41
C ALA A 15 -0.63 18.01 11.72
N LEU A 16 -0.24 17.95 12.99
CA LEU A 16 1.12 18.15 13.46
C LEU A 16 2.03 16.98 13.05
N ALA A 17 1.57 15.74 13.25
CA ALA A 17 2.27 14.53 12.79
C ALA A 17 2.46 14.53 11.26
N LEU A 18 1.44 14.91 10.49
CA LEU A 18 1.54 15.04 9.03
C LEU A 18 2.60 16.08 8.63
N LYS A 19 2.65 17.23 9.33
CA LYS A 19 3.64 18.28 9.08
C LYS A 19 5.06 17.82 9.40
N GLN A 20 5.25 17.07 10.49
CA GLN A 20 6.55 16.48 10.85
C GLN A 20 7.01 15.44 9.82
N LEU A 21 6.10 14.59 9.34
CA LEU A 21 6.37 13.62 8.27
C LEU A 21 6.76 14.32 6.97
N ALA A 22 6.01 15.36 6.59
CA ALA A 22 6.29 16.15 5.41
C ALA A 22 7.68 16.83 5.50
N ALA A 23 8.03 17.40 6.65
CA ALA A 23 9.35 17.97 6.89
C ALA A 23 10.47 16.92 6.80
N SER A 24 10.23 15.72 7.35
CA SER A 24 11.19 14.60 7.29
C SER A 24 11.43 14.10 5.87
N HIS A 25 10.39 14.13 5.02
CA HIS A 25 10.47 13.74 3.61
C HIS A 25 10.89 14.88 2.67
N GLY A 26 11.11 16.09 3.20
CA GLY A 26 11.47 17.27 2.40
C GLY A 26 10.35 17.75 1.47
N ARG A 27 9.09 17.51 1.83
CA ARG A 27 7.90 17.83 1.02
C ARG A 27 6.97 18.79 1.75
N SER A 28 6.13 19.50 0.99
CA SER A 28 5.01 20.25 1.57
C SER A 28 3.98 19.29 2.17
N ALA A 29 3.27 19.72 3.21
CA ALA A 29 2.22 18.92 3.86
C ALA A 29 1.18 18.38 2.88
N GLU A 30 0.82 19.16 1.85
CA GLU A 30 -0.10 18.74 0.80
C GLU A 30 0.48 17.63 -0.11
N ALA A 31 1.78 17.71 -0.42
CA ALA A 31 2.46 16.71 -1.23
C ALA A 31 2.61 15.38 -0.47
N GLU A 32 2.93 15.45 0.82
CA GLU A 32 2.98 14.27 1.69
C GLU A 32 1.58 13.65 1.84
N HIS A 33 0.55 14.47 2.06
CA HIS A 33 -0.84 14.01 2.11
C HIS A 33 -1.24 13.29 0.82
N ARG A 34 -0.87 13.86 -0.33
CA ARG A 34 -1.13 13.27 -1.65
C ARG A 34 -0.41 11.93 -1.81
N GLU A 35 0.82 11.83 -1.34
CA GLU A 35 1.60 10.58 -1.41
C GLU A 35 1.05 9.49 -0.49
N ILE A 36 0.55 9.86 0.70
CA ILE A 36 -0.14 8.94 1.60
C ILE A 36 -1.42 8.42 0.97
N LEU A 37 -2.26 9.33 0.43
CA LEU A 37 -3.48 8.93 -0.29
C LEU A 37 -3.15 8.04 -1.48
N ARG A 38 -2.10 8.39 -2.25
CA ARG A 38 -1.62 7.58 -3.37
C ARG A 38 -1.20 6.20 -2.90
N THR A 39 -0.41 6.12 -1.85
CA THR A 39 0.10 4.87 -1.30
C THR A 39 -1.01 3.98 -0.75
N VAL A 40 -2.02 4.56 -0.09
CA VAL A 40 -3.13 3.79 0.48
C VAL A 40 -4.14 3.37 -0.58
N LEU A 41 -4.50 4.27 -1.51
CA LEU A 41 -5.56 4.04 -2.49
C LEU A 41 -5.07 3.39 -3.79
N GLN A 42 -3.82 3.62 -4.20
CA GLN A 42 -3.22 2.99 -5.40
C GLN A 42 -2.44 1.71 -5.08
N ARG A 43 -2.39 1.28 -3.81
CA ARG A 43 -1.90 -0.07 -3.52
C ARG A 43 -2.78 -1.05 -4.29
N PRO A 44 -2.22 -1.87 -5.19
CA PRO A 44 -3.00 -2.96 -5.77
C PRO A 44 -3.59 -3.74 -4.62
N LYS A 45 -4.89 -4.04 -4.72
CA LYS A 45 -5.62 -4.83 -3.72
C LYS A 45 -4.71 -5.97 -3.32
N ARG A 46 -4.27 -6.01 -2.05
CA ARG A 46 -3.37 -7.07 -1.58
C ARG A 46 -4.12 -8.38 -1.81
N ARG A 47 -3.74 -9.11 -2.85
CA ARG A 47 -4.25 -10.46 -3.06
C ARG A 47 -3.72 -11.27 -1.91
N SER A 48 -4.61 -11.88 -1.14
CA SER A 48 -4.19 -12.82 -0.10
C SER A 48 -3.34 -13.90 -0.75
N VAL A 49 -2.38 -14.46 -0.01
CA VAL A 49 -1.57 -15.60 -0.48
C VAL A 49 -2.46 -16.72 -1.04
N ALA A 50 -3.62 -16.95 -0.42
CA ALA A 50 -4.65 -17.87 -0.90
C ALA A 50 -5.24 -17.49 -2.26
N GLU A 51 -5.51 -16.21 -2.52
CA GLU A 51 -6.06 -15.75 -3.81
C GLU A 51 -5.03 -15.89 -4.94
N VAL A 52 -3.75 -15.67 -4.62
CA VAL A 52 -2.65 -15.89 -5.56
C VAL A 52 -2.48 -17.39 -5.86
N LEU A 53 -2.49 -18.25 -4.83
CA LEU A 53 -2.39 -19.71 -4.99
C LEU A 53 -3.57 -20.28 -5.79
N SER A 54 -4.80 -19.85 -5.52
CA SER A 54 -5.98 -20.29 -6.28
C SER A 54 -6.00 -19.79 -7.73
N SER A 55 -5.24 -18.73 -8.05
CA SER A 55 -5.11 -18.23 -9.43
C SER A 55 -3.95 -18.87 -10.18
N MET A 56 -3.12 -19.71 -9.53
CA MET A 56 -2.04 -20.41 -10.21
C MET A 56 -2.64 -21.46 -11.14
N PRO A 57 -2.20 -21.53 -12.41
CA PRO A 57 -2.59 -22.62 -13.29
C PRO A 57 -2.08 -23.95 -12.73
N ASP A 58 -2.75 -25.05 -13.06
CA ASP A 58 -2.27 -26.39 -12.74
C ASP A 58 -0.95 -26.62 -13.51
N VAL A 59 0.17 -26.60 -12.78
CA VAL A 59 1.54 -26.68 -13.33
C VAL A 59 2.15 -28.09 -13.24
N GLY A 60 1.36 -29.10 -12.86
CA GLY A 60 1.80 -30.50 -12.80
C GLY A 60 1.86 -31.05 -11.38
N GLU A 61 2.54 -32.19 -11.21
CA GLU A 61 2.44 -33.04 -10.00
C GLU A 61 3.36 -32.64 -8.83
N ASP A 62 3.89 -31.41 -8.81
CA ASP A 62 4.74 -30.88 -7.72
C ASP A 62 5.87 -31.83 -7.26
N THR A 63 6.37 -32.67 -8.18
CA THR A 63 7.35 -33.73 -7.87
C THR A 63 8.68 -33.20 -7.33
N ASP A 64 9.00 -31.96 -7.66
CA ASP A 64 10.12 -31.15 -7.20
C ASP A 64 9.96 -30.64 -5.75
N PHE A 65 8.75 -30.66 -5.18
CA PHE A 65 8.50 -30.38 -3.77
C PHE A 65 8.61 -31.62 -2.87
N ASN A 66 8.82 -32.81 -3.44
CA ASN A 66 9.00 -34.04 -2.67
C ASN A 66 10.40 -34.11 -2.04
N PHE A 67 10.55 -33.46 -0.87
CA PHE A 67 11.79 -33.47 -0.08
C PHE A 67 12.07 -34.80 0.65
N ARG A 68 11.36 -35.89 0.30
CA ARG A 68 11.43 -37.19 0.98
C ARG A 68 12.37 -38.20 0.33
N ASN A 69 13.09 -37.84 -0.72
CA ASN A 69 14.08 -38.72 -1.33
C ASN A 69 15.51 -38.26 -1.03
N GLY A 70 15.93 -38.52 0.20
CA GLY A 70 17.34 -38.63 0.61
C GLY A 70 17.60 -40.06 1.04
#